data_AF-A0A317VPB6-F1
#
_entry.id   AF-A0A317VPB6-F1
#
_cell.length_a   1.000
_cell.length_b   1.000
_cell.length_c   1.000
_cell.angle_alpha   90.00
_cell.angle_beta   90.00
_cell.angle_gamma   90.00
#
_symmetry.space_group_name_H-M   'P 1'
#
loop_
_entity.id
_entity.type
_entity.pdbx_description
1 polymer ?
#
loop_
_entity_poly.entity_id
_entity_poly.type
_entity_poly.pdbx_seq_one_letter_code
_entity_poly.pdbx_strand_id
1 'polypeptide(L)'
;MGPSKKGDDPPIFHGPDATFALNEANCGAPQNGEVLIKTLYFSNDPSQRGWIDANTENERLHVPQLPEGEPMRTFAIAEIVEPNANALRKGDLVRAWTRWSVYAVVDAQLCTKLPPLPNEPSVTHHLGALGITGLTAYFGINNIAQATKDDIVVVSGAAGATGSMVVQLAKKVIGCKIVIGTAGSDSKCEWVESLGADVCLNYRSPNIAQYLVKATPDFVNVGGYILDLMLTLHGSIWPHRRVWHNCQLQ
;
A
#
# COMPACT_ATOMS: atom_id res chain seq x y z
N MET A 1 24.26 -25.08 0.45
CA MET A 1 23.13 -24.30 0.98
C MET A 1 23.71 -23.23 1.88
N GLY A 2 23.73 -21.98 1.41
CA GLY A 2 24.17 -20.85 2.24
C GLY A 2 23.18 -20.59 3.37
N PRO A 3 23.56 -19.85 4.42
CA PRO A 3 22.65 -19.49 5.50
C PRO A 3 21.45 -18.72 4.93
N SER A 4 20.25 -19.15 5.32
CA SER A 4 19.00 -18.42 5.09
C SER A 4 19.20 -16.96 5.51
N LYS A 5 19.09 -16.04 4.55
CA LYS A 5 19.22 -14.60 4.79
C LYS A 5 17.98 -14.13 5.56
N LYS A 6 18.20 -13.38 6.64
CA LYS A 6 17.14 -12.93 7.54
C LYS A 6 16.20 -11.95 6.82
N GLY A 7 14.91 -12.03 7.11
CA GLY A 7 13.85 -11.15 6.62
C GLY A 7 14.01 -9.65 6.86
N ASP A 8 15.01 -9.23 7.63
CA ASP A 8 15.22 -7.83 8.03
C ASP A 8 16.35 -7.15 7.25
N ASP A 9 17.16 -7.90 6.50
CA ASP A 9 18.28 -7.31 5.78
C ASP A 9 17.77 -6.45 4.60
N PRO A 10 18.42 -5.29 4.32
CA PRO A 10 18.09 -4.50 3.15
C PRO A 10 18.34 -5.32 1.86
N PRO A 11 17.55 -5.08 0.79
CA PRO A 11 17.73 -5.81 -0.45
C PRO A 11 19.14 -5.58 -1.02
N ILE A 12 19.78 -6.67 -1.43
CA ILE A 12 21.10 -6.64 -2.07
C ILE A 12 20.87 -6.47 -3.57
N PHE A 13 21.40 -5.39 -4.15
CA PHE A 13 21.12 -5.03 -5.54
C PHE A 13 22.04 -5.73 -6.56
N HIS A 14 23.24 -6.14 -6.17
CA HIS A 14 24.27 -6.66 -7.08
C HIS A 14 25.08 -7.80 -6.48
N GLY A 15 25.72 -8.58 -7.35
CA GLY A 15 26.61 -9.68 -6.98
C GLY A 15 25.91 -11.04 -6.91
N PRO A 16 26.63 -12.10 -6.55
CA PRO A 16 26.11 -13.47 -6.48
C PRO A 16 25.01 -13.65 -5.43
N ASP A 17 24.86 -12.65 -4.55
CA ASP A 17 23.99 -12.63 -3.39
C ASP A 17 22.81 -11.66 -3.54
N ALA A 18 22.57 -11.15 -4.75
CA ALA A 18 21.50 -10.20 -5.03
C ALA A 18 20.11 -10.78 -4.70
N THR A 19 19.23 -9.93 -4.18
CA THR A 19 17.84 -10.31 -3.81
C THR A 19 16.98 -10.59 -5.04
N PHE A 20 17.28 -9.95 -6.18
CA PHE A 20 16.56 -10.14 -7.43
C PHE A 20 17.54 -10.39 -8.57
N ALA A 21 17.14 -11.22 -9.52
CA ALA A 21 17.84 -11.43 -10.79
C ALA A 21 16.94 -10.97 -11.95
N LEU A 22 17.53 -10.27 -12.92
CA LEU A 22 16.88 -9.96 -14.17
C LEU A 22 17.07 -11.14 -15.12
N ASN A 23 15.96 -11.71 -15.61
CA ASN A 23 15.96 -12.83 -16.52
C ASN A 23 15.20 -12.48 -17.80
N GLU A 24 15.68 -13.01 -18.93
CA GLU A 24 14.95 -13.00 -20.20
C GLU A 24 14.31 -14.38 -20.41
N ALA A 25 13.02 -14.40 -20.70
CA ALA A 25 12.27 -15.63 -20.95
C ALA A 25 11.18 -15.38 -21.98
N ASN A 26 10.84 -16.41 -22.76
CA ASN A 26 9.68 -16.39 -23.63
C ASN A 26 8.42 -16.68 -22.80
N CYS A 27 7.44 -15.79 -22.81
CA CYS A 27 6.19 -15.95 -22.07
C CYS A 27 5.21 -16.96 -22.71
N GLY A 28 5.48 -17.42 -23.93
CA GLY A 28 4.59 -18.30 -24.69
C GLY A 28 3.38 -17.57 -25.28
N ALA A 29 2.52 -18.34 -25.95
CA ALA A 29 1.21 -17.88 -26.43
C ALA A 29 0.14 -18.18 -25.37
N PRO A 30 -0.86 -17.31 -25.20
CA PRO A 30 -1.96 -17.55 -24.26
C PRO A 30 -2.79 -18.76 -24.67
N GLN A 31 -3.19 -19.59 -23.70
CA GLN A 31 -4.11 -20.71 -23.90
C GLN A 31 -5.57 -20.29 -23.64
N ASN A 32 -6.49 -21.25 -23.74
CA ASN A 32 -7.91 -21.00 -23.47
C ASN A 32 -8.11 -20.56 -22.01
N GLY A 33 -8.62 -19.35 -21.82
CA GLY A 33 -8.80 -18.71 -20.51
C GLY A 33 -7.79 -17.60 -20.23
N GLU A 34 -6.67 -17.56 -20.97
CA GLU A 34 -5.56 -16.65 -20.71
C GLU A 34 -5.52 -15.49 -21.73
N VAL A 35 -4.79 -14.43 -21.40
CA VAL A 35 -4.50 -13.31 -22.30
C VAL A 35 -3.02 -12.99 -22.25
N LEU A 36 -2.46 -12.51 -23.36
CA LEU A 36 -1.14 -11.90 -23.37
C LEU A 36 -1.28 -10.41 -23.08
N ILE A 37 -0.61 -9.94 -22.02
CA ILE A 37 -0.59 -8.53 -21.65
C ILE A 37 0.81 -7.94 -21.81
N LYS A 38 0.87 -6.64 -22.11
CA LYS A 38 2.08 -5.82 -22.02
C LYS A 38 1.96 -4.87 -20.83
N THR A 39 2.86 -5.00 -19.87
CA THR A 39 2.89 -4.13 -18.68
C THR A 39 3.33 -2.72 -19.08
N LEU A 40 2.52 -1.71 -18.72
CA LEU A 40 2.84 -0.29 -18.93
C LEU A 40 3.34 0.35 -17.63
N TYR A 41 2.71 0.00 -16.51
CA TYR A 41 3.05 0.45 -15.17
C TYR A 41 2.81 -0.68 -14.18
N PHE A 42 3.65 -0.82 -13.16
CA PHE A 42 3.41 -1.74 -12.06
C PHE A 42 3.45 -1.01 -10.71
N SER A 43 2.73 -1.55 -9.74
CA SER A 43 2.74 -1.09 -8.36
C SER A 43 3.94 -1.65 -7.63
N ASN A 44 4.64 -0.79 -6.89
CA ASN A 44 5.73 -1.17 -6.00
C ASN A 44 5.31 -0.90 -4.56
N ASP A 45 4.85 -1.94 -3.89
CA ASP A 45 4.11 -1.84 -2.63
C ASP A 45 4.96 -2.38 -1.46
N PRO A 46 4.89 -1.77 -0.26
CA PRO A 46 5.58 -2.30 0.92
C PRO A 46 5.21 -3.75 1.26
N SER A 47 3.99 -4.18 0.91
CA SER A 47 3.51 -5.56 1.12
C SER A 47 4.35 -6.61 0.41
N GLN A 48 5.00 -6.23 -0.70
CA GLN A 48 5.89 -7.11 -1.46
C GLN A 48 7.06 -7.62 -0.61
N ARG A 49 7.51 -6.86 0.39
CA ARG A 49 8.56 -7.31 1.32
C ARG A 49 8.14 -8.54 2.11
N GLY A 50 6.88 -8.60 2.55
CA GLY A 50 6.34 -9.74 3.29
C GLY A 50 6.19 -10.99 2.42
N TRP A 51 5.96 -10.83 1.11
CA TRP A 51 5.84 -11.98 0.21
C TRP A 51 7.17 -12.69 -0.01
N ILE A 52 8.30 -12.00 0.11
CA ILE A 52 9.66 -12.57 -0.09
C ILE A 52 10.42 -12.77 1.22
N ASP A 53 9.80 -12.47 2.37
CA ASP A 53 10.40 -12.71 3.67
C ASP A 53 10.17 -14.18 4.09
N ALA A 54 11.27 -14.94 4.13
CA ALA A 54 11.28 -16.35 4.52
C ALA A 54 10.87 -16.61 5.99
N ASN A 55 10.90 -15.57 6.84
CA ASN A 55 10.56 -15.70 8.27
C ASN A 55 9.09 -15.39 8.57
N THR A 56 8.33 -14.89 7.59
CA THR A 56 6.90 -14.64 7.78
C THR A 56 6.12 -15.95 7.62
N GLU A 57 5.38 -16.36 8.65
CA GLU A 57 4.49 -17.52 8.55
C GLU A 57 3.38 -17.25 7.51
N ASN A 58 3.17 -18.19 6.57
CA ASN A 58 2.17 -18.02 5.49
C ASN A 58 0.76 -17.72 6.01
N GLU A 59 0.40 -18.24 7.18
CA GLU A 59 -0.90 -18.03 7.82
C GLU A 59 -1.15 -16.56 8.19
N ARG A 60 -0.08 -15.77 8.38
CA ARG A 60 -0.15 -14.32 8.65
C ARG A 60 -0.22 -13.46 7.40
N LEU A 61 -0.16 -14.06 6.21
CA LEU A 61 -0.19 -13.32 4.95
C LEU A 61 -1.52 -13.53 4.23
N HIS A 62 -2.13 -12.42 3.78
CA HIS A 62 -3.29 -12.47 2.89
C HIS A 62 -2.95 -12.93 1.47
N VAL A 63 -1.66 -12.99 1.12
CA VAL A 63 -1.14 -13.48 -0.15
C VAL A 63 -0.01 -14.46 0.17
N PRO A 64 -0.02 -15.70 -0.37
CA PRO A 64 1.03 -16.67 -0.10
C PRO A 64 2.41 -16.13 -0.42
N GLN A 65 3.43 -16.56 0.33
CA GLN A 65 4.82 -16.26 0.01
C GLN A 65 5.15 -16.57 -1.45
N LEU A 66 6.10 -15.81 -1.97
CA LEU A 66 6.68 -16.00 -3.29
C LEU A 66 7.87 -16.95 -3.16
N PRO A 67 7.83 -18.14 -3.78
CA PRO A 67 8.97 -19.04 -3.80
C PRO A 67 10.20 -18.40 -4.44
N GLU A 68 11.39 -18.79 -3.99
CA GLU A 68 12.63 -18.37 -4.62
C GLU A 68 12.66 -18.82 -6.10
N GLY A 69 13.15 -17.95 -6.98
CA GLY A 69 13.19 -18.19 -8.42
C GLY A 69 11.91 -17.79 -9.17
N GLU A 70 10.80 -17.57 -8.48
CA GLU A 70 9.57 -17.07 -9.10
C GLU A 70 9.63 -15.55 -9.35
N PRO A 71 9.05 -15.04 -10.45
CA PRO A 71 8.99 -13.62 -10.71
C PRO A 71 8.16 -12.86 -9.66
N MET A 72 8.62 -11.67 -9.28
CA MET A 72 7.97 -10.83 -8.28
C MET A 72 6.54 -10.47 -8.69
N ARG A 73 5.55 -10.79 -7.84
CA ARG A 73 4.12 -10.48 -8.09
C ARG A 73 3.85 -8.98 -7.95
N THR A 74 2.84 -8.47 -8.64
CA THR A 74 2.43 -7.05 -8.60
C THR A 74 1.02 -6.85 -9.16
N PHE A 75 0.38 -5.72 -8.79
CA PHE A 75 -0.68 -5.14 -9.61
C PHE A 75 -0.09 -4.25 -10.69
N ALA A 76 -0.61 -4.35 -11.91
CA ALA A 76 -0.15 -3.55 -13.03
C ALA A 76 -1.29 -2.92 -13.82
N ILE A 77 -0.98 -1.81 -14.48
CA ILE A 77 -1.73 -1.33 -15.64
C ILE A 77 -1.05 -1.92 -16.88
N ALA A 78 -1.82 -2.62 -17.69
CA ALA A 78 -1.33 -3.32 -18.86
C ALA A 78 -2.27 -3.16 -20.05
N GLU A 79 -1.73 -3.36 -21.24
CA GLU A 79 -2.47 -3.41 -22.50
C GLU A 79 -2.65 -4.87 -22.93
N ILE A 80 -3.85 -5.25 -23.38
CA ILE A 80 -4.08 -6.56 -24.00
C ILE A 80 -3.42 -6.61 -25.38
N VAL A 81 -2.46 -7.52 -25.57
CA VAL A 81 -1.73 -7.70 -26.83
C VAL A 81 -2.37 -8.80 -27.67
N GLU A 82 -2.65 -9.95 -27.05
CA GLU A 82 -3.38 -11.06 -27.64
C GLU A 82 -4.59 -11.38 -26.77
N PRO A 83 -5.81 -11.14 -27.28
CA PRO A 83 -7.03 -11.39 -26.54
C PRO A 83 -7.39 -12.88 -26.56
N ASN A 84 -8.30 -13.25 -25.69
CA ASN A 84 -9.03 -14.52 -25.74
C ASN A 84 -10.49 -14.24 -26.12
N ALA A 85 -11.26 -15.27 -26.47
CA ALA A 85 -12.65 -15.24 -26.96
C ALA A 85 -13.70 -14.59 -26.00
N ASN A 86 -13.27 -13.98 -24.90
CA ASN A 86 -14.09 -13.28 -23.92
C ASN A 86 -14.10 -11.74 -24.14
N ALA A 87 -14.66 -10.97 -23.19
CA ALA A 87 -14.96 -9.53 -23.29
C ALA A 87 -13.74 -8.57 -23.43
N LEU A 88 -12.50 -9.06 -23.25
CA LEU A 88 -11.29 -8.24 -23.34
C LEU A 88 -10.74 -8.24 -24.77
N ARG A 89 -10.53 -7.06 -25.33
CA ARG A 89 -10.08 -6.88 -26.72
C ARG A 89 -8.64 -6.41 -26.77
N LYS A 90 -7.96 -6.70 -27.88
CA LYS A 90 -6.63 -6.14 -28.16
C LYS A 90 -6.66 -4.61 -28.03
N GLY A 91 -5.67 -4.04 -27.35
CA GLY A 91 -5.56 -2.60 -27.07
C GLY A 91 -6.34 -2.14 -25.84
N ASP A 92 -7.16 -3.00 -25.20
CA ASP A 92 -7.82 -2.63 -23.96
C ASP A 92 -6.80 -2.41 -22.85
N LEU A 93 -6.94 -1.30 -22.12
CA LEU A 93 -6.22 -1.08 -20.88
C LEU A 93 -6.91 -1.80 -19.73
N VAL A 94 -6.14 -2.58 -18.98
CA VAL A 94 -6.60 -3.39 -17.87
C VAL A 94 -5.75 -3.14 -16.63
N ARG A 95 -6.38 -3.27 -15.46
CA ARG A 95 -5.66 -3.60 -14.22
C ARG A 95 -5.48 -5.11 -14.20
N ALA A 96 -4.25 -5.59 -14.02
CA ALA A 96 -3.93 -7.01 -13.95
C ALA A 96 -3.20 -7.34 -12.65
N TRP A 97 -3.55 -8.47 -12.03
CA TRP A 97 -2.65 -9.14 -11.10
C TRP A 97 -1.64 -9.97 -11.90
N THR A 98 -0.38 -9.61 -11.83
CA THR A 98 0.68 -10.15 -12.71
C THR A 98 2.02 -10.17 -11.97
N ARG A 99 3.12 -10.17 -12.72
CA ARG A 99 4.50 -10.22 -12.25
C ARG A 99 5.33 -9.10 -12.87
N TRP A 100 6.46 -8.78 -12.25
CA TRP A 100 7.49 -7.89 -12.80
C TRP A 100 8.03 -8.48 -14.09
N SER A 101 7.48 -8.01 -15.20
CA SER A 101 7.77 -8.49 -16.55
C SER A 101 7.23 -7.47 -17.56
N VAL A 102 7.87 -7.40 -18.73
CA VAL A 102 7.40 -6.55 -19.84
C VAL A 102 6.14 -7.16 -20.47
N TYR A 103 6.12 -8.49 -20.62
CA TYR A 103 5.00 -9.25 -21.12
C TYR A 103 4.70 -10.43 -20.18
N ALA A 104 3.43 -10.75 -20.03
CA ALA A 104 3.00 -11.93 -19.28
C ALA A 104 1.75 -12.54 -19.92
N VAL A 105 1.72 -13.88 -19.96
CA VAL A 105 0.47 -14.62 -20.10
C VAL A 105 -0.15 -14.73 -18.70
N VAL A 106 -1.41 -14.30 -18.59
CA VAL A 106 -2.16 -14.32 -17.33
C VAL A 106 -3.58 -14.81 -17.59
N ASP A 107 -4.22 -15.39 -16.56
CA ASP A 107 -5.64 -15.68 -16.61
C ASP A 107 -6.44 -14.38 -16.84
N ALA A 108 -7.37 -14.40 -17.80
CA ALA A 108 -8.22 -13.26 -18.13
C ALA A 108 -9.06 -12.79 -16.93
N GLN A 109 -9.40 -13.66 -15.98
CA GLN A 109 -10.14 -13.32 -14.75
C GLN A 109 -9.33 -12.44 -13.80
N LEU A 110 -7.99 -12.48 -13.89
CA LEU A 110 -7.10 -11.59 -13.13
C LEU A 110 -6.98 -10.20 -13.76
N CYS A 111 -7.61 -9.99 -14.91
CA CYS A 111 -7.66 -8.72 -15.61
C CYS A 111 -9.03 -8.04 -15.43
N THR A 112 -9.02 -6.76 -15.08
CA THR A 112 -10.21 -5.93 -15.05
C THR A 112 -10.00 -4.76 -16.02
N LYS A 113 -10.89 -4.61 -17.00
CA LYS A 113 -10.85 -3.46 -17.92
C LYS A 113 -10.96 -2.15 -17.15
N LEU A 114 -10.05 -1.22 -17.42
CA LEU A 114 -10.06 0.08 -16.76
C LEU A 114 -11.14 0.96 -17.38
N PRO A 115 -12.01 1.57 -16.55
CA PRO A 115 -12.91 2.59 -17.05
C PRO A 115 -12.13 3.86 -17.41
N PRO A 116 -12.60 4.65 -18.38
CA PRO A 116 -12.05 5.97 -18.63
C PRO A 116 -12.20 6.84 -17.38
N LEU A 117 -11.20 7.69 -17.13
CA LEU A 117 -11.25 8.64 -16.04
C LEU A 117 -11.84 9.98 -16.52
N PRO A 118 -12.76 10.60 -15.77
CA PRO A 118 -13.33 11.89 -16.14
C PRO A 118 -12.23 12.95 -16.18
N ASN A 119 -12.25 13.82 -17.19
CA ASN A 119 -11.24 14.85 -17.44
C ASN A 119 -9.83 14.32 -17.75
N GLU A 120 -9.72 13.04 -18.13
CA GLU A 120 -8.50 12.40 -18.63
C GLU A 120 -7.23 12.60 -17.78
N PRO A 121 -7.27 12.44 -16.43
CA PRO A 121 -6.05 12.38 -15.65
C PRO A 121 -5.20 11.15 -16.05
N SER A 122 -3.93 11.16 -15.66
CA SER A 122 -3.04 10.01 -15.90
C SER A 122 -3.66 8.68 -15.46
N VAL A 123 -3.60 7.67 -16.34
CA VAL A 123 -4.11 6.32 -16.07
C VAL A 123 -3.50 5.70 -14.81
N THR A 124 -2.30 6.13 -14.41
CA THR A 124 -1.62 5.68 -13.19
C THR A 124 -2.39 5.95 -11.90
N HIS A 125 -3.40 6.83 -11.91
CA HIS A 125 -4.32 6.98 -10.78
C HIS A 125 -5.04 5.67 -10.42
N HIS A 126 -5.23 4.75 -11.37
CA HIS A 126 -5.77 3.40 -11.12
C HIS A 126 -4.86 2.49 -10.29
N LEU A 127 -3.59 2.84 -10.09
CA LEU A 127 -2.69 2.19 -9.12
C LEU A 127 -2.62 2.95 -7.78
N GLY A 128 -2.86 4.27 -7.82
CA GLY A 128 -2.84 5.15 -6.65
C GLY A 128 -4.24 5.43 -6.08
N ALA A 129 -4.65 6.69 -6.17
CA ALA A 129 -5.89 7.21 -5.55
C ALA A 129 -7.18 6.48 -5.95
N LEU A 130 -7.24 5.90 -7.15
CA LEU A 130 -8.37 5.11 -7.65
C LEU A 130 -8.07 3.60 -7.66
N GLY A 131 -6.89 3.23 -7.17
CA GLY A 131 -6.43 1.85 -7.01
C GLY A 131 -6.60 1.35 -5.58
N ILE A 132 -5.85 0.29 -5.26
CA ILE A 132 -5.95 -0.38 -3.96
C ILE A 132 -5.57 0.55 -2.80
N THR A 133 -4.58 1.43 -2.98
CA THR A 133 -4.13 2.36 -1.93
C THR A 133 -5.21 3.37 -1.56
N GLY A 134 -5.87 3.97 -2.56
CA GLY A 134 -7.01 4.85 -2.33
C GLY A 134 -8.23 4.14 -1.75
N LEU A 135 -8.55 2.93 -2.25
CA LEU A 135 -9.62 2.11 -1.70
C LEU A 135 -9.36 1.72 -0.23
N THR A 136 -8.13 1.31 0.10
CA THR A 136 -7.73 1.01 1.48
C THR A 136 -7.92 2.23 2.38
N ALA A 137 -7.49 3.42 1.93
CA ALA A 137 -7.69 4.66 2.67
C ALA A 137 -9.19 4.95 2.88
N TYR A 138 -9.99 4.85 1.81
CA TYR A 138 -11.43 5.13 1.84
C TYR A 138 -12.20 4.18 2.77
N PHE A 139 -12.02 2.86 2.62
CA PHE A 139 -12.69 1.89 3.48
C PHE A 139 -12.18 1.96 4.92
N GLY A 140 -10.88 2.17 5.11
CA GLY A 140 -10.28 2.30 6.44
C GLY A 140 -10.90 3.44 7.23
N ILE A 141 -11.01 4.62 6.64
CA ILE A 141 -11.55 5.79 7.35
C ILE A 141 -13.09 5.79 7.47
N ASN A 142 -13.82 5.38 6.42
CA ASN A 142 -15.27 5.46 6.39
C ASN A 142 -15.97 4.25 7.02
N ASN A 143 -15.47 3.04 6.77
CA ASN A 143 -16.19 1.81 7.16
C ASN A 143 -15.65 1.22 8.46
N ILE A 144 -14.34 1.30 8.67
CA ILE A 144 -13.69 0.72 9.86
C ILE A 144 -13.62 1.75 10.99
N ALA A 145 -12.93 2.87 10.78
CA ALA A 145 -12.86 3.93 11.79
C ALA A 145 -14.20 4.64 11.97
N GLN A 146 -14.96 4.77 10.86
CA GLN A 146 -16.23 5.52 10.79
C GLN A 146 -16.04 6.94 11.32
N ALA A 147 -14.99 7.60 10.83
CA ALA A 147 -14.61 8.93 11.29
C ALA A 147 -15.72 9.94 11.00
N THR A 148 -15.87 10.88 11.92
CA THR A 148 -16.86 11.95 11.88
C THR A 148 -16.17 13.30 11.99
N LYS A 149 -16.91 14.37 11.75
CA LYS A 149 -16.41 15.75 11.92
C LYS A 149 -15.92 16.07 13.34
N ASP A 150 -16.38 15.32 14.35
CA ASP A 150 -16.02 15.57 15.75
C ASP A 150 -14.73 14.86 16.15
N ASP A 151 -14.22 13.98 15.29
CA ASP A 151 -13.04 13.17 15.58
C ASP A 151 -11.73 13.92 15.32
N ILE A 152 -10.75 13.58 16.15
CA ILE A 152 -9.33 13.77 15.86
C ILE A 152 -8.90 12.52 15.08
N VAL A 153 -8.03 12.65 14.08
CA VAL A 153 -7.48 11.56 13.27
C VAL A 153 -5.96 11.68 13.26
N VAL A 154 -5.23 10.60 13.54
CA VAL A 154 -3.78 10.49 13.41
C VAL A 154 -3.47 9.45 12.35
N VAL A 155 -2.62 9.84 11.41
CA VAL A 155 -2.23 9.03 10.27
C VAL A 155 -0.74 8.74 10.37
N SER A 156 -0.38 7.50 10.66
CA SER A 156 1.02 7.06 10.59
C SER A 156 1.47 6.91 9.15
N GLY A 157 2.74 7.26 8.87
CA GLY A 157 3.25 7.23 7.50
C GLY A 157 2.43 8.11 6.54
N ALA A 158 1.96 9.26 7.01
CA ALA A 158 1.04 10.15 6.31
C ALA A 158 1.55 10.63 4.95
N ALA A 159 2.87 10.61 4.74
CA ALA A 159 3.49 10.95 3.46
C ALA A 159 3.51 9.79 2.44
N GLY A 160 2.98 8.61 2.79
CA GLY A 160 2.88 7.45 1.88
C GLY A 160 1.62 7.49 1.01
N ALA A 161 1.52 6.58 0.04
CA ALA A 161 0.39 6.50 -0.89
C ALA A 161 -0.97 6.41 -0.17
N THR A 162 -1.14 5.44 0.74
CA THR A 162 -2.37 5.30 1.52
C THR A 162 -2.54 6.45 2.52
N GLY A 163 -1.49 6.79 3.28
CA GLY A 163 -1.57 7.81 4.33
C GLY A 163 -1.98 9.19 3.81
N SER A 164 -1.43 9.61 2.66
CA SER A 164 -1.75 10.89 2.05
C SER A 164 -3.20 10.96 1.55
N MET A 165 -3.77 9.83 1.14
CA MET A 165 -5.20 9.73 0.83
C MET A 165 -6.06 9.82 2.09
N VAL A 166 -5.67 9.15 3.19
CA VAL A 166 -6.38 9.24 4.47
C VAL A 166 -6.42 10.68 4.99
N VAL A 167 -5.30 11.41 4.93
CA VAL A 167 -5.24 12.83 5.35
C VAL A 167 -6.24 13.67 4.56
N GLN A 168 -6.27 13.52 3.24
CA GLN A 168 -7.16 14.31 2.38
C GLN A 168 -8.63 13.93 2.59
N LEU A 169 -8.95 12.64 2.72
CA LEU A 169 -10.31 12.18 3.01
C LEU A 169 -10.79 12.68 4.37
N ALA A 170 -9.96 12.54 5.41
CA ALA A 170 -10.26 13.00 6.77
C ALA A 170 -10.56 14.49 6.79
N LYS A 171 -9.70 15.31 6.16
CA LYS A 171 -9.83 16.77 6.22
C LYS A 171 -10.85 17.32 5.23
N LYS A 172 -10.74 16.97 3.94
CA LYS A 172 -11.45 17.65 2.85
C LYS A 172 -12.82 17.05 2.55
N VAL A 173 -13.03 15.77 2.90
CA VAL A 173 -14.27 15.05 2.57
C VAL A 173 -15.13 14.87 3.82
N ILE A 174 -14.56 14.32 4.89
CA ILE A 174 -15.29 14.06 6.14
C ILE A 174 -15.38 15.34 6.99
N GLY A 175 -14.33 16.16 6.97
CA GLY A 175 -14.24 17.37 7.78
C GLY A 175 -13.92 17.09 9.25
N CYS A 176 -13.05 16.09 9.51
CA CYS A 176 -12.58 15.76 10.86
C CYS A 176 -12.00 17.00 11.56
N LYS A 177 -12.24 17.10 12.86
CA LYS A 177 -11.89 18.26 13.69
C LYS A 177 -10.40 18.57 13.66
N ILE A 178 -9.57 17.54 13.82
CA ILE A 178 -8.11 17.64 13.77
C ILE A 178 -7.55 16.44 13.01
N VAL A 179 -6.64 16.65 12.07
CA VAL A 179 -5.91 15.61 11.33
C VAL A 179 -4.42 15.76 11.58
N ILE A 180 -3.79 14.74 12.13
CA ILE A 180 -2.40 14.72 12.57
C ILE A 180 -1.66 13.70 11.71
N GLY A 181 -0.63 14.10 10.98
CA GLY A 181 0.22 13.16 10.25
C GLY A 181 1.47 12.79 11.04
N THR A 182 2.08 11.65 10.73
CA THR A 182 3.50 11.43 11.03
C THR A 182 4.28 11.05 9.77
N ALA A 183 5.49 11.60 9.63
CA ALA A 183 6.36 11.32 8.49
C ALA A 183 7.84 11.28 8.90
N GLY A 184 8.70 10.80 7.99
CA GLY A 184 10.11 10.51 8.30
C GLY A 184 11.10 11.65 8.03
N SER A 185 10.62 12.83 7.68
CA SER A 185 11.42 14.04 7.47
C SER A 185 10.55 15.29 7.56
N ASP A 186 11.15 16.43 7.90
CA ASP A 186 10.42 17.69 8.04
C ASP A 186 9.79 18.13 6.71
N SER A 187 10.51 17.95 5.59
CA SER A 187 9.96 18.21 4.25
C SER A 187 8.73 17.37 3.90
N LYS A 188 8.65 16.13 4.41
CA LYS A 188 7.45 15.29 4.25
C LYS A 188 6.34 15.76 5.17
N CYS A 189 6.66 16.27 6.35
CA CYS A 189 5.68 16.87 7.26
C CYS A 189 5.03 18.10 6.64
N GLU A 190 5.84 19.04 6.12
CA GLU A 190 5.36 20.22 5.39
C GLU A 190 4.46 19.83 4.21
N TRP A 191 4.87 18.81 3.45
CA TRP A 191 4.05 18.31 2.35
C TRP A 191 2.71 17.75 2.85
N VAL A 192 2.68 16.96 3.92
CA VAL A 192 1.46 16.40 4.50
C VAL A 192 0.52 17.49 5.04
N GLU A 193 1.07 18.55 5.63
CA GLU A 193 0.30 19.73 6.05
C GLU A 193 -0.30 20.45 4.84
N SER A 194 0.43 20.57 3.73
CA SER A 194 -0.11 21.13 2.48
C SER A 194 -1.26 20.30 1.89
N LEU A 195 -1.36 19.01 2.22
CA LEU A 195 -2.48 18.15 1.84
C LEU A 195 -3.73 18.38 2.72
N GLY A 196 -3.58 19.00 3.90
CA GLY A 196 -4.66 19.36 4.81
C GLY A 196 -4.52 18.83 6.24
N ALA A 197 -3.41 18.17 6.60
CA ALA A 197 -3.19 17.88 8.02
C ALA A 197 -3.05 19.18 8.82
N ASP A 198 -3.64 19.23 10.01
CA ASP A 198 -3.51 20.36 10.94
C ASP A 198 -2.11 20.44 11.55
N VAL A 199 -1.44 19.29 11.69
CA VAL A 199 -0.03 19.18 12.11
C VAL A 199 0.56 17.88 11.58
N CYS A 200 1.83 17.89 11.18
CA CYS A 200 2.56 16.66 10.88
C CYS A 200 3.85 16.56 11.70
N LEU A 201 4.06 15.41 12.34
CA LEU A 201 5.18 15.19 13.24
C LEU A 201 6.24 14.29 12.61
N ASN A 202 7.49 14.77 12.63
CA ASN A 202 8.63 13.97 12.18
C ASN A 202 8.96 12.89 13.22
N TYR A 203 8.65 11.63 12.93
CA TYR A 203 8.85 10.54 13.87
C TYR A 203 10.32 10.18 14.12
N ARG A 204 11.26 10.75 13.35
CA ARG A 204 12.70 10.63 13.60
C ARG A 204 13.22 11.66 14.60
N SER A 205 12.38 12.61 15.03
CA SER A 205 12.73 13.56 16.07
C SER A 205 12.87 12.85 17.41
N PRO A 206 13.91 13.15 18.21
CA PRO A 206 14.08 12.58 19.54
C PRO A 206 12.94 12.96 20.51
N ASN A 207 12.19 14.03 20.20
CA ASN A 207 11.11 14.56 21.05
C ASN A 207 9.70 14.13 20.61
N ILE A 208 9.58 13.17 19.68
CA ILE A 208 8.30 12.78 19.08
C ILE A 208 7.21 12.42 20.11
N ALA A 209 7.59 11.75 21.21
CA ALA A 209 6.64 11.37 22.27
C ALA A 209 5.96 12.60 22.89
N GLN A 210 6.73 13.65 23.18
CA GLN A 210 6.21 14.89 23.76
C GLN A 210 5.29 15.62 22.77
N TYR A 211 5.66 15.63 21.49
CA TYR A 211 4.85 16.26 20.45
C TYR A 211 3.53 15.54 20.21
N LEU A 212 3.54 14.20 20.24
CA LEU A 212 2.33 13.39 20.10
C LEU A 212 1.37 13.64 21.28
N VAL A 213 1.84 13.55 22.54
CA VAL A 213 1.00 13.82 23.72
C VAL A 213 0.35 15.21 23.63
N LYS A 214 1.11 16.23 23.22
CA LYS A 214 0.59 17.59 23.06
C LYS A 214 -0.45 17.70 21.95
N ALA A 215 -0.31 16.94 20.88
CA ALA A 215 -1.20 16.98 19.71
C ALA A 215 -2.44 16.10 19.86
N THR A 216 -2.39 15.05 20.69
CA THR A 216 -3.45 14.02 20.79
C THR A 216 -4.01 13.84 22.21
N PRO A 217 -4.67 14.85 22.81
CA PRO A 217 -5.28 14.68 24.13
C PRO A 217 -6.44 13.66 24.16
N ASP A 218 -7.04 13.33 23.01
CA ASP A 218 -8.34 12.65 22.91
C ASP A 218 -8.48 11.79 21.63
N PHE A 219 -7.82 10.63 21.48
CA PHE A 219 -7.65 10.03 20.13
C PHE A 219 -7.61 8.46 19.96
N VAL A 220 -7.68 7.97 18.70
CA VAL A 220 -7.91 6.60 18.15
C VAL A 220 -6.91 6.17 17.02
N ASN A 221 -5.95 5.28 17.27
CA ASN A 221 -4.68 5.16 16.50
C ASN A 221 -4.56 4.11 15.35
N VAL A 222 -3.41 4.13 14.63
CA VAL A 222 -2.95 3.22 13.55
C VAL A 222 -1.45 2.81 13.69
N GLY A 223 -1.17 1.55 14.08
CA GLY A 223 0.03 0.70 13.80
C GLY A 223 1.49 1.11 14.16
N GLY A 224 2.35 0.12 14.48
CA GLY A 224 3.84 0.21 14.57
C GLY A 224 4.43 0.76 15.88
N TYR A 225 5.72 1.15 15.91
CA TYR A 225 6.34 1.80 17.09
C TYR A 225 5.56 3.04 17.55
N ILE A 226 4.93 3.74 16.62
CA ILE A 226 4.03 4.87 16.94
C ILE A 226 2.76 4.36 17.64
N LEU A 227 2.20 3.21 17.26
CA LEU A 227 1.14 2.55 18.02
C LEU A 227 1.61 2.12 19.40
N ASP A 228 2.75 1.44 19.52
CA ASP A 228 3.26 0.96 20.81
C ASP A 228 3.57 2.10 21.77
N LEU A 229 4.21 3.17 21.28
CA LEU A 229 4.49 4.38 22.05
C LEU A 229 3.19 5.01 22.56
N MET A 230 2.16 5.08 21.72
CA MET A 230 0.87 5.66 22.11
C MET A 230 0.06 4.74 23.04
N LEU A 231 0.12 3.41 22.86
CA LEU A 231 -0.51 2.42 23.76
C LEU A 231 0.15 2.44 25.14
N THR A 232 1.47 2.60 25.20
CA THR A 232 2.25 2.65 26.45
C THR A 232 1.98 3.93 27.25
N LEU A 233 1.78 5.06 26.58
CA LEU A 233 1.51 6.34 27.24
C LEU A 233 0.12 6.40 27.90
N HIS A 234 -0.81 5.48 27.61
CA HIS A 234 -2.22 5.59 28.02
C HIS A 234 -2.79 4.27 28.59
N GLY A 235 -2.16 3.74 29.64
CA GLY A 235 -2.55 2.53 30.39
C GLY A 235 -3.88 2.59 31.17
N SER A 236 -4.93 3.23 30.66
CA SER A 236 -6.28 3.18 31.24
C SER A 236 -7.33 3.13 30.14
N ILE A 237 -8.08 2.04 30.13
CA ILE A 237 -9.14 1.65 29.20
C ILE A 237 -10.23 2.74 29.17
N TRP A 238 -10.49 3.33 28.00
CA TRP A 238 -11.62 4.25 27.78
C TRP A 238 -12.67 3.60 26.85
N PRO A 239 -13.96 3.58 27.22
CA PRO A 239 -14.98 2.73 26.60
C PRO A 239 -15.50 3.17 25.21
N HIS A 240 -14.99 4.25 24.60
CA HIS A 240 -15.59 4.86 23.39
C HIS A 240 -14.62 5.17 22.24
N ARG A 241 -13.49 4.45 22.11
CA ARG A 241 -12.45 4.77 21.10
C ARG A 241 -11.94 3.51 20.35
N ARG A 242 -11.98 3.52 19.01
CA ARG A 242 -11.78 2.37 18.10
C ARG A 242 -10.37 2.26 17.49
N VAL A 243 -9.37 1.80 18.24
CA VAL A 243 -7.98 1.65 17.73
C VAL A 243 -7.90 0.64 16.58
N TRP A 244 -7.18 0.97 15.50
CA TRP A 244 -6.84 0.02 14.45
C TRP A 244 -5.39 -0.46 14.56
N HIS A 245 -5.24 -1.78 14.52
CA HIS A 245 -3.97 -2.47 14.32
C HIS A 245 -3.97 -3.00 12.88
N ASN A 246 -2.91 -2.75 12.12
CA ASN A 246 -2.67 -3.50 10.90
C ASN A 246 -2.50 -4.95 11.33
N CYS A 247 -3.46 -5.81 11.00
CA CYS A 247 -3.58 -7.15 11.56
C CYS A 247 -2.30 -7.97 11.30
N GLN A 248 -1.40 -8.00 12.28
CA GLN A 248 -0.67 -9.20 12.65
C GLN A 248 -1.23 -9.62 14.01
N LEU A 249 -2.31 -10.40 13.99
CA LEU A 249 -2.83 -11.04 15.18
C LEU A 249 -2.98 -12.54 14.91
N GLN A 250 -2.10 -13.27 15.61
CA GLN A 250 -1.92 -14.71 15.76
C GLN A 250 -1.41 -15.45 14.52
#